data_AF-A0A1G1JJU1-F1
#
_entry.id   AF-A0A1G1JJU1-F1
#
_cell.length_a   1.000
_cell.length_b   1.000
_cell.length_c   1.000
_cell.angle_alpha   90.00
_cell.angle_beta   90.00
_cell.angle_gamma   90.00
#
_symmetry.space_group_name_H-M   'P 1'
#
loop_
_entity.id
_entity.type
_entity.pdbx_description
1 polymer ?
#
loop_
_entity_poly.entity_id
_entity_poly.type
_entity_poly.pdbx_seq_one_letter_code
_entity_poly.pdbx_strand_id
1 'polypeptide(L)'
;MKIKRFFINGALGAVFLGFLALNLQAAQEILPAAAELTSPGNVTIDFKDADIQNVLRILSFKSGVNIVAGSDVTGSVTMRLVDVPWEKALDVVLKTYGYAYDRDGNIIRVTTVENLRKEELSTEVFVLNYAQASDVEKSLKDVLSERGKVRSDTRTNTVIMTDMPTIIQRAAKVIERLDKPTPQVVIQGKVVELTLGDADKLGIKWNLSAAMKGAARPSTFPFPSRMRTALRKWLPEGRAPQTTTTVDSLGVAHDSTISDFPVTGTGSTTAQFFPVADKAQFIFGTLDFSQFQVILDLINSRQDTKILSEPHVTTLNNQEAKILVGEVLAIPTFERNSSTGRMEITGYKDRDVGIRLSVTPQINAQGEVVVNVRPQITALLGYDTLTADIKVPRFSTREAQTQVRVKSGQTIAIGGLIRENVVDTRTKVPILGDIPLLGRGLFSHKEKTVQKTDLLFFMTVHVMSNDTEISQGHPTQQAAKAK
;
A
#
# COMPACT_ATOMS: atom_id res chain seq x y z
N MET A 1 31.92 -13.39 -56.51
CA MET A 1 31.86 -12.04 -57.11
C MET A 1 32.20 -11.03 -56.00
N LYS A 2 33.35 -10.33 -56.14
CA LYS A 2 33.97 -9.26 -55.30
C LYS A 2 34.13 -9.55 -53.77
N ILE A 3 35.29 -9.94 -53.22
CA ILE A 3 36.68 -9.40 -53.13
C ILE A 3 36.97 -8.72 -51.76
N LYS A 4 37.87 -9.37 -50.97
CA LYS A 4 39.00 -8.87 -50.11
C LYS A 4 38.68 -7.88 -48.97
N ARG A 5 39.24 -7.96 -47.75
CA ARG A 5 40.65 -8.16 -47.29
C ARG A 5 40.63 -8.52 -45.77
N PHE A 6 41.30 -9.60 -45.33
CA PHE A 6 42.65 -9.70 -44.69
C PHE A 6 42.68 -9.29 -43.20
N PHE A 7 42.88 -10.21 -42.22
CA PHE A 7 44.14 -10.82 -41.70
C PHE A 7 45.04 -9.76 -40.98
N ILE A 8 45.55 -9.89 -39.74
CA ILE A 8 46.35 -10.97 -39.13
C ILE A 8 46.56 -10.74 -37.60
N ASN A 9 46.50 -11.86 -36.86
CA ASN A 9 47.28 -12.38 -35.70
C ASN A 9 47.70 -11.49 -34.51
N GLY A 10 47.72 -11.95 -33.26
CA GLY A 10 47.68 -13.32 -32.72
C GLY A 10 48.94 -13.64 -31.92
N ALA A 11 48.79 -14.10 -30.66
CA ALA A 11 49.69 -14.90 -29.80
C ALA A 11 49.33 -14.56 -28.32
N LEU A 12 48.56 -15.32 -27.54
CA LEU A 12 48.66 -16.72 -27.08
C LEU A 12 49.95 -17.03 -26.29
N GLY A 13 49.78 -17.35 -25.00
CA GLY A 13 50.85 -17.86 -24.13
C GLY A 13 50.42 -17.94 -22.67
N ALA A 14 49.90 -19.09 -22.27
CA ALA A 14 49.47 -19.43 -20.91
C ALA A 14 50.65 -19.78 -19.99
N VAL A 15 50.34 -19.94 -18.69
CA VAL A 15 50.78 -21.01 -17.75
C VAL A 15 51.31 -20.48 -16.39
N PHE A 16 50.68 -21.01 -15.31
CA PHE A 16 51.14 -21.23 -13.92
C PHE A 16 50.88 -20.22 -12.76
N LEU A 17 49.82 -20.54 -12.00
CA LEU A 17 49.75 -20.79 -10.54
C LEU A 17 50.92 -20.37 -9.63
N GLY A 18 50.62 -19.56 -8.60
CA GLY A 18 51.36 -19.59 -7.32
C GLY A 18 51.33 -18.32 -6.46
N PHE A 19 50.45 -18.31 -5.44
CA PHE A 19 50.60 -17.70 -4.10
C PHE A 19 50.77 -16.17 -3.89
N LEU A 20 49.69 -15.58 -3.38
CA LEU A 20 49.59 -14.92 -2.06
C LEU A 20 50.45 -13.67 -1.75
N ALA A 21 49.90 -12.48 -1.96
CA ALA A 21 49.96 -11.39 -0.98
C ALA A 21 48.83 -10.39 -1.24
N LEU A 22 48.04 -10.12 -0.20
CA LEU A 22 46.99 -9.09 -0.16
C LEU A 22 47.51 -7.76 -0.70
N ASN A 23 46.86 -7.22 -1.73
CA ASN A 23 46.89 -5.79 -1.99
C ASN A 23 45.44 -5.28 -2.01
N LEU A 24 45.05 -4.70 -0.88
CA LEU A 24 43.75 -4.13 -0.61
C LEU A 24 43.71 -2.73 -1.24
N GLN A 25 43.57 -2.65 -2.57
CA GLN A 25 43.33 -1.37 -3.23
C GLN A 25 41.82 -1.16 -3.30
N ALA A 26 41.31 -0.37 -2.35
CA ALA A 26 39.96 0.15 -2.36
C ALA A 26 39.75 1.02 -3.61
N ALA A 27 38.85 0.59 -4.49
CA ALA A 27 38.18 1.47 -5.44
C ALA A 27 37.08 2.20 -4.65
N GLN A 28 37.35 3.44 -4.26
CA GLN A 28 36.38 4.30 -3.59
C GLN A 28 35.81 5.26 -4.64
N GLU A 29 34.50 5.13 -4.86
CA GLU A 29 33.72 6.05 -5.66
C GLU A 29 33.91 7.49 -5.16
N ILE A 30 34.09 8.39 -6.11
CA ILE A 30 34.21 9.83 -5.89
C ILE A 30 32.82 10.36 -5.52
N LEU A 31 32.52 10.36 -4.22
CA LEU A 31 31.58 11.31 -3.64
C LEU A 31 32.19 12.71 -3.83
N PRO A 32 31.46 13.73 -4.35
CA PRO A 32 32.00 15.08 -4.32
C PRO A 32 32.24 15.43 -2.85
N ALA A 33 33.52 15.63 -2.52
CA ALA A 33 33.92 16.17 -1.23
C ALA A 33 33.05 17.40 -0.99
N ALA A 34 32.29 17.37 0.10
CA ALA A 34 31.67 18.56 0.65
C ALA A 34 32.75 19.64 0.66
N ALA A 35 32.49 20.75 -0.03
CA ALA A 35 33.41 21.87 -0.09
C ALA A 35 33.74 22.30 1.34
N GLU A 36 34.90 21.87 1.84
CA GLU A 36 35.50 22.46 3.03
C GLU A 36 35.74 23.92 2.67
N LEU A 37 34.86 24.79 3.18
CA LEU A 37 35.12 26.22 3.27
C LEU A 37 36.48 26.34 3.94
N THR A 38 37.49 26.75 3.17
CA THR A 38 38.83 27.05 3.68
C THR A 38 38.66 27.93 4.91
N SER A 39 38.93 27.41 6.11
CA SER A 39 38.87 28.20 7.33
C SER A 39 40.01 29.22 7.22
N PRO A 40 39.73 30.50 6.96
CA PRO A 40 40.76 31.50 6.76
C PRO A 40 41.53 31.63 8.07
N GLY A 41 42.86 31.52 7.98
CA GLY A 41 43.74 31.38 9.13
C GLY A 41 43.58 32.51 10.16
N ASN A 42 44.07 32.25 11.37
CA ASN A 42 44.01 33.20 12.47
C ASN A 42 44.67 34.54 12.11
N VAL A 43 44.13 35.59 12.71
CA VAL A 43 44.42 36.96 12.39
C VAL A 43 45.02 37.66 13.61
N THR A 44 46.30 37.99 13.51
CA THR A 44 46.98 38.91 14.42
C THR A 44 47.07 40.28 13.74
N ILE A 45 46.46 41.31 14.33
CA ILE A 45 46.51 42.68 13.83
C ILE A 45 46.60 43.68 14.99
N ASP A 46 47.38 44.73 14.80
CA ASP A 46 47.51 45.84 15.72
C ASP A 46 47.20 47.13 14.96
N PHE A 47 46.09 47.77 15.32
CA PHE A 47 45.61 49.02 14.74
C PHE A 47 45.64 50.11 15.80
N LYS A 48 46.25 51.24 15.46
CA LYS A 48 46.25 52.45 16.26
C LYS A 48 45.74 53.59 15.39
N ASP A 49 44.59 54.15 15.76
CA ASP A 49 43.93 55.25 15.04
C ASP A 49 43.77 54.98 13.53
N ALA A 50 43.39 53.76 13.16
CA ALA A 50 43.21 53.35 11.76
C ALA A 50 41.76 53.53 11.32
N ASP A 51 41.53 54.04 10.11
CA ASP A 51 40.16 54.11 9.53
C ASP A 51 39.53 52.73 9.42
N ILE A 52 38.32 52.58 9.96
CA ILE A 52 37.54 51.34 9.94
C ILE A 52 37.37 50.77 8.53
N GLN A 53 37.26 51.60 7.50
CA GLN A 53 37.12 51.10 6.11
C GLN A 53 38.38 50.37 5.66
N ASN A 54 39.56 50.88 6.05
CA ASN A 54 40.84 50.23 5.76
C ASN A 54 40.99 48.94 6.57
N VAL A 55 40.56 48.94 7.83
CA VAL A 55 40.53 47.73 8.67
C VAL A 55 39.68 46.63 8.01
N LEU A 56 38.46 46.97 7.56
CA LEU A 56 37.56 46.03 6.88
C LEU A 56 38.14 45.52 5.55
N ARG A 57 38.83 46.38 4.79
CA ARG A 57 39.53 45.98 3.55
C ARG A 57 40.67 45.01 3.83
N ILE A 58 41.46 45.23 4.88
CA ILE A 58 42.55 44.33 5.30
C ILE A 58 41.96 42.99 5.77
N LEU A 59 40.86 43.02 6.52
CA LEU A 59 40.16 41.81 6.94
C LEU A 59 39.62 41.04 5.74
N SER A 60 39.00 41.71 4.76
CA SER A 60 38.52 41.13 3.50
C SER A 60 39.65 40.43 2.72
N PHE A 61 40.81 41.08 2.61
CA PHE A 61 41.98 40.52 1.93
C PHE A 61 42.52 39.28 2.64
N LYS A 62 42.55 39.30 3.98
CA LYS A 62 43.09 38.21 4.78
C LYS A 62 42.12 37.01 4.90
N SER A 63 40.82 37.27 4.90
CA SER A 63 39.79 36.24 5.00
C SER A 63 39.40 35.62 3.66
N GLY A 64 39.70 36.31 2.54
CA GLY A 64 39.30 35.86 1.21
C GLY A 64 37.80 36.05 0.90
N VAL A 65 37.04 36.73 1.76
CA VAL A 65 35.63 37.07 1.52
C VAL A 65 35.48 38.54 1.14
N ASN A 66 34.48 38.86 0.31
CA ASN A 66 34.23 40.23 -0.11
C ASN A 66 33.49 41.00 0.98
N ILE A 67 34.15 41.98 1.61
CA ILE A 67 33.52 42.85 2.62
C ILE A 67 33.26 44.23 2.02
N VAL A 68 32.01 44.66 2.03
CA VAL A 68 31.56 45.98 1.53
C VAL A 68 31.11 46.82 2.72
N ALA A 69 31.79 47.95 2.96
CA ALA A 69 31.39 48.91 3.97
C ALA A 69 30.34 49.88 3.41
N GLY A 70 29.25 50.08 4.15
CA GLY A 70 28.26 51.12 3.86
C GLY A 70 28.84 52.53 4.06
N SER A 71 28.21 53.53 3.44
CA SER A 71 28.64 54.94 3.56
C SER A 71 28.52 55.49 4.98
N ASP A 72 27.79 54.81 5.85
CA ASP A 72 27.59 55.11 7.26
C ASP A 72 28.69 54.55 8.18
N VAL A 73 29.61 53.75 7.64
CA VAL A 73 30.72 53.16 8.39
C VAL A 73 31.92 54.11 8.31
N THR A 74 32.00 55.03 9.28
CA THR A 74 33.05 56.05 9.38
C THR A 74 33.60 56.13 10.80
N GLY A 75 34.92 56.18 10.96
CA GLY A 75 35.55 56.38 12.26
C GLY A 75 36.92 55.71 12.39
N SER A 76 37.66 56.10 13.42
CA SER A 76 38.95 55.51 13.75
C SER A 76 38.80 54.33 14.71
N VAL A 77 39.54 53.27 14.44
CA VAL A 77 39.62 52.03 15.22
C VAL A 77 40.99 51.91 15.85
N THR A 78 41.03 51.64 17.15
CA THR A 78 42.25 51.30 17.88
C THR A 78 42.04 49.97 18.59
N MET A 79 42.69 48.91 18.12
CA MET A 79 42.60 47.58 18.73
C MET A 79 43.79 46.71 18.41
N ARG A 80 44.07 45.76 19.31
CA ARG A 80 45.06 44.71 19.09
C ARG A 80 44.40 43.35 19.26
N LEU A 81 44.45 42.54 18.21
CA LEU A 81 43.98 41.16 18.19
C LEU A 81 45.19 40.25 17.96
N VAL A 82 45.30 39.19 18.74
CA VAL A 82 46.40 38.22 18.64
C VAL A 82 45.80 36.84 18.48
N ASP A 83 46.12 36.18 17.37
CA ASP A 83 45.69 34.81 17.08
C ASP A 83 44.17 34.59 17.13
N VAL A 84 43.39 35.52 16.55
CA VAL A 84 41.92 35.46 16.58
C VAL A 84 41.38 34.99 15.22
N PRO A 85 40.41 34.07 15.15
CA PRO A 85 39.73 33.73 13.90
C PRO A 85 39.12 34.98 13.26
N TRP A 86 39.27 35.17 11.94
CA TRP A 86 38.85 36.40 11.26
C TRP A 86 37.36 36.74 11.46
N GLU A 87 36.46 35.74 11.55
CA GLU A 87 35.03 35.97 11.80
C GLU A 87 34.81 36.57 13.19
N LYS A 88 35.56 36.08 14.18
CA LYS A 88 35.55 36.61 15.55
C LYS A 88 36.20 37.98 15.62
N ALA A 89 37.30 38.19 14.88
CA ALA A 89 37.94 39.49 14.77
C ALA A 89 36.96 40.53 14.18
N LEU A 90 36.28 40.20 13.08
CA LEU A 90 35.27 41.04 12.45
C LEU A 90 34.10 41.33 13.42
N ASP A 91 33.57 40.30 14.08
CA ASP A 91 32.48 40.47 15.05
C ASP A 91 32.85 41.41 16.20
N VAL A 92 34.08 41.28 16.74
CA VAL A 92 34.58 42.16 17.80
C VAL A 92 34.74 43.59 17.30
N VAL A 93 35.35 43.79 16.13
CA VAL A 93 35.51 45.12 15.50
C VAL A 93 34.16 45.80 15.36
N LEU A 94 33.17 45.10 14.82
CA LEU A 94 31.87 45.70 14.54
C LEU A 94 31.08 46.00 15.83
N LYS A 95 31.04 45.05 16.77
CA LYS A 95 30.32 45.21 18.05
C LYS A 95 30.87 46.35 18.91
N THR A 96 32.19 46.52 18.97
CA THR A 96 32.80 47.59 19.79
C THR A 96 32.39 48.98 19.30
N TYR A 97 32.20 49.15 17.99
CA TYR A 97 31.88 50.44 17.37
C TYR A 97 30.41 50.58 16.96
N GLY A 98 29.54 49.66 17.37
CA GLY A 98 28.08 49.75 17.12
C GLY A 98 27.65 49.44 15.67
N TYR A 99 28.51 48.77 14.90
CA TYR A 99 28.19 48.29 13.57
C TYR A 99 27.71 46.84 13.62
N ALA A 100 26.99 46.44 12.58
CA ALA A 100 26.61 45.06 12.34
C ALA A 100 26.85 44.72 10.88
N TYR A 101 26.83 43.43 10.58
CA TYR A 101 27.02 42.94 9.23
C TYR A 101 25.88 42.00 8.85
N ASP A 102 25.51 42.02 7.58
CA ASP A 102 24.66 41.03 6.96
C ASP A 102 25.45 40.24 5.92
N ARG A 103 25.23 38.92 5.88
CA ARG A 103 25.95 38.01 5.00
C ARG A 103 25.01 37.53 3.91
N ASP A 104 25.26 37.99 2.69
CA ASP A 104 24.58 37.52 1.49
C ASP A 104 25.56 36.67 0.66
N GLY A 105 25.53 35.36 0.90
CA GLY A 105 26.41 34.41 0.22
C GLY A 105 27.90 34.67 0.46
N ASN A 106 28.59 35.16 -0.58
CA ASN A 106 30.03 35.48 -0.58
C ASN A 106 30.34 36.96 -0.28
N ILE A 107 29.31 37.77 -0.06
CA ILE A 107 29.44 39.21 0.21
C ILE A 107 28.98 39.48 1.64
N ILE A 108 29.80 40.21 2.40
CA ILE A 108 29.47 40.69 3.73
C ILE A 108 29.27 42.20 3.63
N ARG A 109 28.05 42.66 3.88
CA ARG A 109 27.72 44.09 3.93
C ARG A 109 27.78 44.57 5.37
N VAL A 110 28.61 45.56 5.65
CA VAL A 110 28.75 46.17 6.97
C VAL A 110 28.01 47.50 7.01
N THR A 111 27.17 47.73 8.02
CA THR A 111 26.43 48.98 8.22
C THR A 111 26.10 49.16 9.71
N THR A 112 25.53 50.29 10.10
CA THR A 112 25.10 50.52 11.48
C THR A 112 23.92 49.63 11.86
N VAL A 113 23.82 49.27 13.15
CA VAL A 113 22.67 48.50 13.68
C VAL A 113 21.34 49.24 13.43
N GLU A 114 21.37 50.58 13.41
CA GLU A 114 20.19 51.39 13.08
C GLU A 114 19.79 51.28 11.61
N ASN A 115 20.74 51.30 10.68
CA ASN A 115 20.44 51.18 9.25
C ASN A 115 20.01 49.76 8.86
N LEU A 116 20.58 48.72 9.47
CA LEU A 116 20.06 47.35 9.38
C LEU A 116 18.62 47.25 9.89
N ARG A 117 18.29 47.97 10.97
CA ARG A 117 16.91 48.07 11.48
C ARG A 117 16.00 48.94 10.61
N LYS A 118 16.54 49.78 9.73
CA LYS A 118 15.80 50.62 8.79
C LYS A 118 15.63 49.99 7.41
N GLU A 119 16.18 48.80 7.16
CA GLU A 119 15.91 48.09 5.90
C GLU A 119 14.41 48.01 5.68
N GLU A 120 14.00 48.56 4.53
CA GLU A 120 12.60 48.76 4.22
C GLU A 120 11.94 47.40 4.01
N LEU A 121 10.85 47.17 4.73
CA LEU A 121 10.02 46.00 4.51
C LEU A 121 9.37 46.16 3.13
N SER A 122 9.63 45.21 2.24
CA SER A 122 8.92 45.12 0.97
C SER A 122 7.67 44.26 1.17
N THR A 123 6.63 44.52 0.38
CA THR A 123 5.44 43.67 0.34
C THR A 123 5.30 43.09 -1.05
N GLU A 124 5.33 41.76 -1.13
CA GLU A 124 5.09 41.03 -2.37
C GLU A 124 3.83 40.16 -2.26
N VAL A 125 3.16 39.99 -3.40
CA VAL A 125 1.94 39.20 -3.52
C VAL A 125 2.23 38.00 -4.42
N PHE A 126 2.01 36.81 -3.89
CA PHE A 126 2.19 35.53 -4.59
C PHE A 126 0.83 34.94 -4.92
N VAL A 127 0.58 34.64 -6.19
CA VAL A 127 -0.62 33.94 -6.66
C VAL A 127 -0.32 32.45 -6.69
N LEU A 128 -1.16 31.64 -6.04
CA LEU A 128 -1.01 30.19 -5.99
C LEU A 128 -1.99 29.50 -6.95
N ASN A 129 -1.52 28.48 -7.65
CA ASN A 129 -2.30 27.79 -8.69
C ASN A 129 -2.90 26.47 -8.21
N TYR A 130 -2.18 25.72 -7.38
CA TYR A 130 -2.53 24.37 -6.94
C TYR A 130 -2.71 24.30 -5.42
N ALA A 131 -1.80 24.90 -4.66
CA ALA A 131 -1.86 24.89 -3.20
C ALA A 131 -2.87 25.92 -2.66
N GLN A 132 -3.49 25.61 -1.52
CA GLN A 132 -4.36 26.57 -0.83
C GLN A 132 -3.53 27.59 -0.04
N ALA A 133 -3.85 28.87 -0.21
CA ALA A 133 -3.15 29.97 0.46
C ALA A 133 -3.13 29.83 1.99
N SER A 134 -4.20 29.29 2.58
CA SER A 134 -4.28 29.06 4.04
C SER A 134 -3.30 28.02 4.56
N ASP A 135 -2.94 27.03 3.75
CA ASP A 135 -1.99 25.98 4.15
C ASP A 135 -0.55 26.44 3.91
N VAL A 136 -0.30 27.16 2.82
CA VAL A 136 1.00 27.79 2.54
C VAL A 136 1.34 28.83 3.61
N GLU A 137 0.36 29.63 4.06
CA GLU A 137 0.56 30.60 5.16
C GLU A 137 1.12 29.92 6.42
N LYS A 138 0.58 28.75 6.80
CA LYS A 138 1.03 28.01 7.98
C LYS A 138 2.48 27.56 7.84
N SER A 139 2.87 27.09 6.66
CA SER A 139 4.25 26.65 6.39
C SER A 139 5.25 27.81 6.30
N LEU A 140 4.82 29.01 5.93
CA LEU A 140 5.70 30.17 5.80
C LEU A 140 5.98 30.88 7.13
N LYS A 141 5.16 30.68 8.18
CA LYS A 141 5.35 31.35 9.48
C LYS A 141 6.73 31.14 10.09
N ASP A 142 7.33 29.97 9.89
CA ASP A 142 8.65 29.62 10.42
C ASP A 142 9.82 30.19 9.58
N VAL A 143 9.53 30.71 8.39
CA VAL A 143 10.54 31.25 7.45
C VAL A 143 10.69 32.77 7.59
N LEU A 144 9.70 33.44 8.19
CA LEU A 144 9.65 34.90 8.33
C LEU A 144 10.65 35.45 9.36
N SER A 145 11.02 36.72 9.21
CA SER A 145 11.77 37.45 10.23
C SER A 145 10.89 37.82 11.43
N GLU A 146 11.49 38.28 12.53
CA GLU A 146 10.77 38.78 13.72
C GLU A 146 9.77 39.91 13.39
N ARG A 147 10.01 40.65 12.29
CA ARG A 147 9.17 41.76 11.84
C ARG A 147 8.27 41.41 10.67
N GLY A 148 8.44 40.21 10.11
CA GLY A 148 7.71 39.72 8.95
C GLY A 148 6.24 39.47 9.25
N LYS A 149 5.38 39.74 8.27
CA LYS A 149 3.95 39.42 8.33
C LYS A 149 3.55 38.67 7.07
N VAL A 150 2.80 37.58 7.24
CA VAL A 150 2.17 36.85 6.15
C VAL A 150 0.66 36.85 6.35
N ARG A 151 -0.08 37.07 5.26
CA ARG A 151 -1.54 36.90 5.22
C ARG A 151 -1.94 36.16 3.97
N SER A 152 -2.91 35.26 4.10
CA SER A 152 -3.58 34.67 2.96
C SER A 152 -4.90 35.39 2.64
N ASP A 153 -5.17 35.61 1.35
CA ASP A 153 -6.51 35.93 0.85
C ASP A 153 -7.07 34.69 0.14
N THR A 154 -8.04 34.04 0.79
CA THR A 154 -8.67 32.81 0.27
C THR A 154 -9.57 33.07 -0.93
N ARG A 155 -10.08 34.30 -1.11
CA ARG A 155 -10.96 34.63 -2.24
C ARG A 155 -10.20 34.68 -3.56
N THR A 156 -8.94 35.14 -3.51
CA THR A 156 -8.06 35.23 -4.70
C THR A 156 -6.98 34.16 -4.72
N ASN A 157 -6.94 33.28 -3.72
CA ASN A 157 -5.88 32.30 -3.47
C ASN A 157 -4.48 32.92 -3.56
N THR A 158 -4.28 34.07 -2.90
CA THR A 158 -3.00 34.78 -2.87
C THR A 158 -2.40 34.80 -1.47
N VAL A 159 -1.08 34.82 -1.41
CA VAL A 159 -0.31 35.03 -0.18
C VAL A 159 0.37 36.38 -0.27
N ILE A 160 0.03 37.27 0.64
CA ILE A 160 0.62 38.60 0.78
C ILE A 160 1.67 38.51 1.89
N MET A 161 2.92 38.76 1.55
CA MET A 161 4.04 38.69 2.48
C MET A 161 4.74 40.03 2.54
N THR A 162 4.93 40.52 3.76
CA THR A 162 5.67 41.75 4.06
C THR A 162 6.90 41.38 4.89
N ASP A 163 8.10 41.49 4.31
CA ASP A 163 9.37 41.19 5.00
C ASP A 163 10.55 41.87 4.27
N MET A 164 11.78 41.61 4.74
CA MET A 164 13.01 41.99 4.07
C MET A 164 13.10 41.30 2.69
N PRO A 165 13.57 41.99 1.63
CA PRO A 165 13.66 41.43 0.29
C PRO A 165 14.40 40.08 0.21
N THR A 166 15.44 39.88 1.01
CA THR A 166 16.21 38.63 1.08
C THR A 166 15.38 37.44 1.59
N ILE A 167 14.51 37.68 2.58
CA ILE A 167 13.59 36.65 3.12
C ILE A 167 12.46 36.37 2.13
N ILE A 168 11.96 37.42 1.46
CA ILE A 168 10.93 37.28 0.43
C ILE A 168 11.41 36.37 -0.71
N GLN A 169 12.64 36.56 -1.21
CA GLN A 169 13.21 35.70 -2.24
C GLN A 169 13.39 34.25 -1.77
N ARG A 170 13.74 34.04 -0.50
CA ARG A 170 13.83 32.69 0.09
C ARG A 170 12.45 32.04 0.17
N ALA A 171 11.44 32.77 0.64
CA ALA A 171 10.07 32.30 0.72
C ALA A 171 9.48 32.03 -0.68
N ALA A 172 9.80 32.84 -1.70
CA ALA A 172 9.41 32.60 -3.09
C ALA A 172 9.88 31.22 -3.60
N LYS A 173 11.14 30.83 -3.32
CA LYS A 173 11.67 29.50 -3.66
C LYS A 173 10.96 28.37 -2.91
N VAL A 174 10.48 28.63 -1.69
CA VAL A 174 9.69 27.65 -0.92
C VAL A 174 8.30 27.52 -1.53
N ILE A 175 7.65 28.63 -1.87
CA ILE A 175 6.33 28.66 -2.53
C ILE A 175 6.38 27.89 -3.86
N GLU A 176 7.40 28.10 -4.69
CA GLU A 176 7.59 27.37 -5.96
C GLU A 176 7.67 25.84 -5.75
N ARG A 177 8.24 25.39 -4.63
CA ARG A 177 8.32 23.96 -4.31
C ARG A 177 7.02 23.39 -3.76
N LEU A 178 6.21 24.22 -3.10
CA LEU A 178 4.93 23.84 -2.51
C LEU A 178 3.77 23.90 -3.52
N ASP A 179 3.77 24.86 -4.44
CA ASP A 179 2.74 25.06 -5.46
C ASP A 179 2.94 24.14 -6.68
N LYS A 180 2.93 22.83 -6.43
CA LYS A 180 3.02 21.80 -7.47
C LYS A 180 1.69 21.09 -7.68
N PRO A 181 1.40 20.61 -8.89
CA PRO A 181 0.21 19.82 -9.15
C PRO A 181 0.21 18.57 -8.28
N THR A 182 -0.90 18.34 -7.57
CA THR A 182 -1.07 17.15 -6.73
C THR A 182 -1.61 16.00 -7.59
N PRO A 183 -0.97 14.83 -7.61
CA PRO A 183 -1.44 13.69 -8.40
C PRO A 183 -2.81 13.20 -7.89
N GLN A 184 -3.60 12.70 -8.83
CA GLN A 184 -4.90 12.10 -8.56
C GLN A 184 -4.80 10.58 -8.54
N VAL A 185 -5.69 9.94 -7.80
CA VAL A 185 -5.75 8.49 -7.66
C VAL A 185 -7.17 8.03 -7.90
N VAL A 186 -7.33 7.11 -8.85
CA VAL A 186 -8.57 6.39 -9.11
C VAL A 186 -8.52 5.08 -8.33
N ILE A 187 -9.55 4.83 -7.54
CA ILE A 187 -9.68 3.62 -6.73
C ILE A 187 -10.93 2.88 -7.20
N GLN A 188 -10.76 1.60 -7.51
CA GLN A 188 -11.82 0.71 -7.93
C GLN A 188 -11.95 -0.42 -6.92
N GLY A 189 -13.09 -0.52 -6.25
CA GLY A 189 -13.43 -1.65 -5.41
C GLY A 189 -14.20 -2.70 -6.20
N LYS A 190 -13.99 -3.98 -5.91
CA LYS A 190 -14.84 -5.08 -6.37
C LYS A 190 -15.25 -5.94 -5.19
N VAL A 191 -16.54 -6.17 -5.06
CA VAL A 191 -17.11 -7.00 -4.00
C VAL A 191 -17.64 -8.29 -4.61
N VAL A 192 -17.12 -9.42 -4.16
CA VAL A 192 -17.53 -10.74 -4.63
C VAL A 192 -18.06 -11.56 -3.46
N GLU A 193 -19.28 -12.05 -3.58
CA GLU A 193 -19.88 -13.01 -2.65
C GLU A 193 -19.82 -14.40 -3.29
N LEU A 194 -19.17 -15.33 -2.59
CA LEU A 194 -19.13 -16.74 -2.95
C LEU A 194 -20.04 -17.48 -1.99
N THR A 195 -21.05 -18.16 -2.51
CA THR A 195 -21.81 -19.13 -1.72
C THR A 195 -21.33 -20.52 -2.13
N LEU A 196 -20.99 -21.39 -1.20
CA LEU A 196 -20.66 -22.78 -1.50
C LEU A 196 -21.76 -23.67 -0.91
N GLY A 197 -22.43 -24.42 -1.78
CA GLY A 197 -23.42 -25.43 -1.40
C GLY A 197 -22.81 -26.80 -1.06
N ASP A 198 -23.63 -27.69 -0.50
CA ASP A 198 -23.20 -29.05 -0.10
C ASP A 198 -22.71 -29.93 -1.27
N ALA A 199 -23.12 -29.64 -2.50
CA ALA A 199 -22.68 -30.32 -3.72
C ALA A 199 -21.23 -29.96 -4.14
N ASP A 200 -20.68 -28.86 -3.62
CA ASP A 200 -19.35 -28.35 -3.97
C ASP A 200 -18.22 -28.86 -3.07
N LYS A 201 -18.47 -29.90 -2.26
CA LYS A 201 -17.46 -30.59 -1.42
C LYS A 201 -16.35 -31.34 -2.20
N LEU A 202 -16.20 -31.08 -3.51
CA LEU A 202 -14.96 -31.37 -4.24
C LEU A 202 -14.01 -30.19 -4.05
N GLY A 203 -13.22 -30.29 -2.96
CA GLY A 203 -12.22 -29.29 -2.58
C GLY A 203 -11.33 -28.85 -3.77
N ILE A 204 -10.89 -27.61 -3.72
CA ILE A 204 -9.85 -27.09 -4.61
C ILE A 204 -8.63 -28.00 -4.44
N LYS A 205 -8.39 -28.88 -5.40
CA LYS A 205 -7.13 -29.61 -5.50
C LYS A 205 -6.10 -28.58 -5.96
N TRP A 206 -5.37 -27.99 -5.02
CA TRP A 206 -4.22 -27.10 -5.28
C TRP A 206 -3.01 -27.83 -5.90
N ASN A 207 -3.24 -28.95 -6.58
CA ASN A 207 -2.33 -29.55 -7.53
C ASN A 207 -2.66 -28.94 -8.90
N LEU A 208 -2.21 -27.70 -9.11
CA LEU A 208 -1.96 -27.19 -10.43
C LEU A 208 -0.46 -26.97 -10.50
N SER A 209 0.26 -27.94 -11.07
CA SER A 209 1.68 -27.82 -11.40
C SER A 209 1.85 -26.89 -12.61
N ALA A 210 1.45 -25.63 -12.46
CA ALA A 210 1.92 -24.57 -13.34
C ALA A 210 3.38 -24.29 -12.97
N ALA A 211 4.29 -24.45 -13.92
CA ALA A 211 5.73 -24.26 -13.72
C ALA A 211 6.04 -22.81 -13.27
N MET A 212 6.04 -22.57 -11.95
CA MET A 212 6.49 -21.32 -11.35
C MET A 212 8.01 -21.35 -11.20
N LYS A 213 8.71 -20.33 -11.73
CA LYS A 213 10.15 -20.13 -11.49
C LYS A 213 10.35 -19.48 -10.12
N GLY A 214 10.81 -20.24 -9.12
CA GLY A 214 11.17 -19.76 -7.78
C GLY A 214 12.03 -20.78 -7.03
N ALA A 215 12.83 -20.34 -6.05
CA ALA A 215 13.75 -21.20 -5.33
C ALA A 215 13.02 -22.13 -4.32
N ALA A 216 13.08 -23.44 -4.56
CA ALA A 216 12.50 -24.46 -3.68
C ALA A 216 13.37 -24.69 -2.43
N ARG A 217 12.75 -24.69 -1.24
CA ARG A 217 13.39 -25.17 0.00
C ARG A 217 12.83 -26.55 0.37
N PRO A 218 13.68 -27.59 0.55
CA PRO A 218 13.20 -28.91 0.94
C PRO A 218 12.81 -28.94 2.42
N SER A 219 11.57 -29.32 2.74
CA SER A 219 11.21 -29.78 4.07
C SER A 219 11.55 -31.27 4.20
N THR A 220 12.37 -31.61 5.20
CA THR A 220 12.75 -32.99 5.52
C THR A 220 11.84 -33.50 6.62
N PHE A 221 10.89 -34.39 6.27
CA PHE A 221 10.23 -35.28 7.23
C PHE A 221 11.01 -36.62 7.31
N PRO A 222 11.11 -37.27 8.48
CA PRO A 222 12.18 -38.23 8.78
C PRO A 222 11.86 -39.69 8.43
N PHE A 223 11.07 -39.97 7.39
CA PHE A 223 10.82 -41.35 6.96
C PHE A 223 11.03 -41.49 5.44
N PRO A 224 12.04 -42.27 4.99
CA PRO A 224 12.26 -42.51 3.58
C PRO A 224 11.22 -43.49 3.00
N SER A 225 10.77 -43.19 1.78
CA SER A 225 9.87 -44.00 0.98
C SER A 225 10.55 -45.26 0.44
N ARG A 226 10.74 -46.27 1.30
CA ARG A 226 11.08 -47.64 0.89
C ARG A 226 10.32 -48.67 1.71
N MET A 227 9.04 -48.85 1.41
CA MET A 227 8.31 -50.05 1.86
C MET A 227 7.33 -50.53 0.79
N ARG A 228 7.88 -51.12 -0.28
CA ARG A 228 7.07 -51.88 -1.27
C ARG A 228 7.16 -53.41 -1.11
N THR A 229 8.05 -53.93 -0.26
CA THR A 229 8.30 -55.38 -0.23
C THR A 229 8.15 -56.03 1.15
N ALA A 230 8.30 -55.29 2.26
CA ALA A 230 8.34 -55.89 3.60
C ALA A 230 6.95 -56.03 4.29
N LEU A 231 5.94 -55.24 3.88
CA LEU A 231 4.65 -55.23 4.58
C LEU A 231 3.64 -56.27 4.06
N ARG A 232 3.85 -56.87 2.87
CA ARG A 232 2.93 -57.87 2.30
C ARG A 232 2.82 -59.16 3.13
N LYS A 233 3.73 -59.36 4.09
CA LYS A 233 3.74 -60.51 5.01
C LYS A 233 2.88 -60.30 6.28
N TRP A 234 2.46 -59.07 6.55
CA TRP A 234 1.74 -58.67 7.77
C TRP A 234 0.32 -58.13 7.53
N LEU A 235 -0.15 -58.11 6.28
CA LEU A 235 -1.56 -57.87 5.95
C LEU A 235 -2.24 -59.22 5.66
N PRO A 236 -3.43 -59.50 6.22
CA PRO A 236 -4.19 -60.69 5.85
C PRO A 236 -4.58 -60.58 4.37
N GLU A 237 -4.32 -61.65 3.60
CA GLU A 237 -4.70 -61.73 2.19
C GLU A 237 -6.24 -61.76 2.09
N GLY A 238 -6.86 -60.63 1.74
CA GLY A 238 -8.25 -60.62 1.32
C GLY A 238 -8.42 -61.53 0.09
N ARG A 239 -9.48 -62.34 0.06
CA ARG A 239 -9.73 -63.28 -1.05
C ARG A 239 -9.83 -62.51 -2.37
N ALA A 240 -9.14 -62.99 -3.41
CA ALA A 240 -9.31 -62.48 -4.76
C ALA A 240 -10.78 -62.63 -5.20
N PRO A 241 -11.35 -61.68 -5.97
CA PRO A 241 -12.76 -61.73 -6.37
C PRO A 241 -13.04 -63.04 -7.12
N GLN A 242 -13.97 -63.83 -6.58
CA GLN A 242 -14.47 -65.05 -7.23
C GLN A 242 -15.88 -64.79 -7.75
N THR A 243 -16.09 -65.23 -8.98
CA THR A 243 -17.27 -64.93 -9.79
C THR A 243 -17.99 -66.25 -10.06
N THR A 244 -19.18 -66.43 -9.48
CA THR A 244 -19.97 -67.66 -9.64
C THR A 244 -21.24 -67.34 -10.41
N THR A 245 -21.36 -67.96 -11.58
CA THR A 245 -22.54 -67.86 -12.46
C THR A 245 -23.50 -69.00 -12.16
N THR A 246 -24.73 -68.67 -11.79
CA THR A 246 -25.81 -69.64 -11.60
C THR A 246 -26.93 -69.37 -12.61
N VAL A 247 -27.57 -70.42 -13.11
CA VAL A 247 -28.65 -70.29 -14.09
C VAL A 247 -29.95 -70.71 -13.40
N ASP A 248 -30.95 -69.83 -13.38
CA ASP A 248 -32.25 -70.16 -12.79
C ASP A 248 -33.03 -71.11 -13.73
N SER A 249 -34.07 -71.75 -13.20
CA SER A 249 -35.04 -72.65 -13.83
C SER A 249 -35.71 -72.12 -15.11
N LEU A 250 -35.58 -70.83 -15.43
CA LEU A 250 -36.01 -70.19 -16.69
C LEU A 250 -34.86 -70.00 -17.72
N GLY A 251 -33.66 -70.51 -17.46
CA GLY A 251 -32.51 -70.48 -18.37
C GLY A 251 -31.72 -69.16 -18.39
N VAL A 252 -31.98 -68.24 -17.45
CA VAL A 252 -31.29 -66.94 -17.35
C VAL A 252 -30.10 -67.07 -16.40
N ALA A 253 -28.90 -66.69 -16.88
CA ALA A 253 -27.68 -66.71 -16.09
C ALA A 253 -27.54 -65.44 -15.24
N HIS A 254 -27.29 -65.61 -13.95
CA HIS A 254 -27.00 -64.56 -12.98
C HIS A 254 -25.57 -64.72 -12.47
N ASP A 255 -24.81 -63.64 -12.47
CA ASP A 255 -23.44 -63.63 -11.99
C ASP A 255 -23.35 -62.94 -10.62
N SER A 256 -22.64 -63.57 -9.69
CA SER A 256 -22.45 -63.08 -8.34
C SER A 256 -20.96 -63.07 -7.99
N THR A 257 -20.41 -61.87 -7.82
CA THR A 257 -19.01 -61.65 -7.44
C THR A 257 -18.92 -61.26 -5.97
N ILE A 258 -18.18 -62.03 -5.16
CA ILE A 258 -17.94 -61.73 -3.75
C ILE A 258 -16.51 -61.19 -3.59
N SER A 259 -16.37 -59.96 -3.08
CA SER A 259 -15.09 -59.35 -2.70
C SER A 259 -15.19 -58.58 -1.39
N ASP A 260 -14.17 -58.69 -0.53
CA ASP A 260 -14.13 -58.00 0.78
C ASP A 260 -13.86 -56.47 0.68
N PHE A 261 -13.69 -55.95 -0.53
CA PHE A 261 -13.53 -54.52 -0.81
C PHE A 261 -14.41 -54.11 -2.00
N PRO A 262 -14.95 -52.87 -2.02
CA PRO A 262 -15.84 -52.41 -3.09
C PRO A 262 -15.06 -52.32 -4.41
N VAL A 263 -15.38 -53.22 -5.34
CA VAL A 263 -14.91 -53.18 -6.73
C VAL A 263 -16.03 -52.59 -7.58
N THR A 264 -15.79 -51.44 -8.20
CA THR A 264 -16.68 -50.88 -9.21
C THR A 264 -16.46 -51.59 -10.54
N GLY A 265 -17.34 -52.53 -10.87
CA GLY A 265 -17.61 -52.98 -12.24
C GLY A 265 -16.58 -53.92 -12.86
N THR A 266 -17.10 -54.97 -13.50
CA THR A 266 -16.39 -56.00 -14.25
C THR A 266 -15.53 -55.40 -15.36
N GLY A 267 -14.21 -55.61 -15.31
CA GLY A 267 -13.31 -55.38 -16.46
C GLY A 267 -12.10 -54.45 -16.30
N SER A 268 -11.78 -53.94 -15.11
CA SER A 268 -10.56 -53.13 -14.92
C SER A 268 -9.43 -53.92 -14.24
N THR A 269 -8.40 -54.28 -14.99
CA THR A 269 -7.14 -54.89 -14.49
C THR A 269 -6.17 -53.89 -13.85
N THR A 270 -6.66 -52.74 -13.34
CA THR A 270 -5.80 -51.74 -12.70
C THR A 270 -6.22 -51.54 -11.26
N ALA A 271 -5.41 -52.06 -10.34
CA ALA A 271 -5.60 -51.97 -8.89
C ALA A 271 -5.80 -50.51 -8.43
N GLN A 272 -6.87 -50.25 -7.69
CA GLN A 272 -7.10 -48.98 -7.00
C GLN A 272 -6.16 -48.89 -5.79
N PHE A 273 -5.11 -48.08 -5.90
CA PHE A 273 -4.24 -47.73 -4.78
C PHE A 273 -4.84 -46.57 -3.99
N PHE A 274 -4.71 -46.58 -2.66
CA PHE A 274 -4.97 -45.40 -1.83
C PHE A 274 -4.14 -44.22 -2.33
N PRO A 275 -4.69 -42.98 -2.36
CA PRO A 275 -3.95 -41.82 -2.86
C PRO A 275 -2.74 -41.55 -1.96
N VAL A 276 -1.55 -41.70 -2.53
CA VAL A 276 -0.30 -41.27 -1.91
C VAL A 276 -0.22 -39.76 -2.03
N ALA A 277 -0.01 -39.06 -0.91
CA ALA A 277 0.25 -37.63 -0.91
C ALA A 277 1.57 -37.35 -1.64
N ASP A 278 1.47 -36.81 -2.85
CA ASP A 278 2.62 -36.29 -3.57
C ASP A 278 3.06 -34.96 -2.94
N LYS A 279 4.37 -34.71 -2.89
CA LYS A 279 4.98 -33.58 -2.17
C LYS A 279 4.61 -32.25 -2.82
N ALA A 280 3.45 -31.69 -2.50
CA ALA A 280 3.12 -30.32 -2.83
C ALA A 280 3.92 -29.36 -1.93
N GLN A 281 5.01 -28.83 -2.49
CA GLN A 281 5.78 -27.73 -1.94
C GLN A 281 4.96 -26.44 -2.05
N PHE A 282 4.75 -25.74 -0.93
CA PHE A 282 4.24 -24.36 -0.98
C PHE A 282 5.29 -23.46 -1.63
N ILE A 283 4.95 -22.86 -2.77
CA ILE A 283 5.76 -21.84 -3.45
C ILE A 283 4.99 -20.53 -3.34
N PHE A 284 5.55 -19.55 -2.63
CA PHE A 284 5.07 -18.17 -2.69
C PHE A 284 5.59 -17.55 -3.99
N GLY A 285 4.69 -17.15 -4.90
CA GLY A 285 5.03 -16.55 -6.19
C GLY A 285 3.97 -15.55 -6.66
N THR A 286 4.39 -14.58 -7.47
CA THR A 286 3.51 -13.59 -8.11
C THR A 286 2.77 -14.21 -9.29
N LEU A 287 1.46 -14.02 -9.37
CA LEU A 287 0.61 -14.56 -10.44
C LEU A 287 0.68 -13.68 -11.70
N ASP A 288 0.82 -14.31 -12.87
CA ASP A 288 0.72 -13.68 -14.19
C ASP A 288 -0.75 -13.61 -14.68
N PHE A 289 -1.05 -12.66 -15.58
CA PHE A 289 -2.41 -12.37 -16.06
C PHE A 289 -3.05 -13.55 -16.81
N SER A 290 -2.24 -14.37 -17.50
CA SER A 290 -2.71 -15.59 -18.17
C SER A 290 -3.13 -16.69 -17.20
N GLN A 291 -2.45 -16.78 -16.06
CA GLN A 291 -2.72 -17.77 -15.01
C GLN A 291 -3.90 -17.35 -14.13
N PHE A 292 -4.14 -16.04 -14.01
CA PHE A 292 -5.33 -15.48 -13.37
C PHE A 292 -6.62 -15.85 -14.12
N GLN A 293 -6.60 -15.84 -15.47
CA GLN A 293 -7.77 -16.20 -16.29
C GLN A 293 -8.18 -17.68 -16.14
N VAL A 294 -7.22 -18.60 -16.04
CA VAL A 294 -7.52 -20.04 -15.84
C VAL A 294 -8.11 -20.31 -14.44
N ILE A 295 -7.66 -19.59 -13.43
CA ILE A 295 -8.24 -19.64 -12.08
C ILE A 295 -9.63 -18.99 -12.07
N LEU A 296 -9.81 -17.88 -12.78
CA LEU A 296 -11.12 -17.25 -12.96
C LEU A 296 -12.11 -18.17 -13.69
N ASP A 297 -11.69 -18.87 -14.74
CA ASP A 297 -12.55 -19.82 -15.47
C ASP A 297 -12.92 -21.04 -14.62
N LEU A 298 -12.01 -21.50 -13.75
CA LEU A 298 -12.32 -22.54 -12.78
C LEU A 298 -13.33 -22.07 -11.72
N ILE A 299 -13.21 -20.80 -11.26
CA ILE A 299 -14.15 -20.15 -10.34
C ILE A 299 -15.50 -19.88 -11.03
N ASN A 300 -15.49 -19.52 -12.31
CA ASN A 300 -16.69 -19.24 -13.12
C ASN A 300 -17.42 -20.51 -13.58
N SER A 301 -16.75 -21.67 -13.64
CA SER A 301 -17.39 -22.96 -13.99
C SER A 301 -18.17 -23.61 -12.84
N ARG A 302 -18.06 -23.07 -11.62
CA ARG A 302 -18.87 -23.47 -10.45
C ARG A 302 -20.00 -22.45 -10.25
N GLN A 303 -21.22 -22.95 -10.10
CA GLN A 303 -22.47 -22.23 -10.35
C GLN A 303 -22.81 -21.10 -9.35
N ASP A 304 -21.96 -20.82 -8.35
CA ASP A 304 -22.33 -20.04 -7.16
C ASP A 304 -21.44 -18.79 -6.87
N THR A 305 -20.86 -18.16 -7.90
CA THR A 305 -20.16 -16.86 -7.75
C THR A 305 -21.07 -15.70 -8.11
N LYS A 306 -21.39 -14.81 -7.15
CA LYS A 306 -22.20 -13.60 -7.39
C LYS A 306 -21.37 -12.34 -7.14
N ILE A 307 -21.08 -11.60 -8.20
CA ILE A 307 -20.49 -10.25 -8.09
C ILE A 307 -21.57 -9.33 -7.52
N LEU A 308 -21.30 -8.71 -6.38
CA LEU A 308 -22.28 -7.87 -5.71
C LEU A 308 -22.28 -6.46 -6.29
N SER A 309 -21.11 -5.84 -6.49
CA SER A 309 -20.95 -4.48 -7.05
C SER A 309 -19.48 -4.09 -7.32
N GLU A 310 -19.29 -3.03 -8.12
CA GLU A 310 -18.00 -2.41 -8.46
C GLU A 310 -17.97 -0.88 -8.20
N PRO A 311 -17.83 -0.41 -6.94
CA PRO A 311 -17.72 1.03 -6.66
C PRO A 311 -16.39 1.61 -7.17
N HIS A 312 -16.44 2.78 -7.80
CA HIS A 312 -15.26 3.52 -8.25
C HIS A 312 -15.27 4.94 -7.68
N VAL A 313 -14.10 5.45 -7.28
CA VAL A 313 -13.96 6.82 -6.76
C VAL A 313 -12.58 7.38 -7.11
N THR A 314 -12.54 8.66 -7.47
CA THR A 314 -11.30 9.38 -7.76
C THR A 314 -11.08 10.44 -6.69
N THR A 315 -9.85 10.57 -6.21
CA THR A 315 -9.49 11.58 -5.21
C THR A 315 -8.07 12.07 -5.38
N LEU A 316 -7.76 13.23 -4.79
CA LEU A 316 -6.41 13.77 -4.73
C LEU A 316 -5.58 13.00 -3.69
N ASN A 317 -4.26 13.04 -3.84
CA ASN A 317 -3.34 12.53 -2.84
C ASN A 317 -3.62 13.16 -1.46
N ASN A 318 -3.64 12.35 -0.40
CA ASN A 318 -3.95 12.73 0.98
C ASN A 318 -5.39 13.25 1.23
N GLN A 319 -6.30 13.18 0.25
CA GLN A 319 -7.69 13.60 0.41
C GLN A 319 -8.61 12.39 0.57
N GLU A 320 -9.46 12.42 1.61
CA GLU A 320 -10.46 11.36 1.83
C GLU A 320 -11.59 11.46 0.79
N ALA A 321 -11.93 10.32 0.19
CA ALA A 321 -13.06 10.13 -0.70
C ALA A 321 -14.05 9.15 -0.09
N LYS A 322 -15.35 9.44 -0.25
CA LYS A 322 -16.45 8.57 0.22
C LYS A 322 -17.42 8.37 -0.92
N ILE A 323 -17.74 7.11 -1.20
CA ILE A 323 -18.82 6.74 -2.13
C ILE A 323 -19.80 5.82 -1.42
N LEU A 324 -21.08 6.07 -1.61
CA LEU A 324 -22.17 5.24 -1.13
C LEU A 324 -23.03 4.84 -2.33
N VAL A 325 -23.18 3.53 -2.54
CA VAL A 325 -24.03 2.94 -3.57
C VAL A 325 -25.10 2.13 -2.86
N GLY A 326 -26.33 2.64 -2.86
CA GLY A 326 -27.42 2.02 -2.10
C GLY A 326 -28.65 2.92 -1.96
N GLU A 327 -29.51 2.54 -1.02
CA GLU A 327 -30.75 3.22 -0.67
C GLU A 327 -30.69 3.73 0.77
N VAL A 328 -31.45 4.78 1.08
CA VAL A 328 -31.60 5.29 2.44
C VAL A 328 -32.96 4.82 2.97
N LEU A 329 -32.96 4.08 4.08
CA LEU A 329 -34.18 3.63 4.74
C LEU A 329 -34.47 4.47 5.98
N ALA A 330 -35.65 5.08 6.00
CA ALA A 330 -36.17 5.83 7.14
C ALA A 330 -36.74 4.87 8.20
N ILE A 331 -36.13 4.85 9.40
CA ILE A 331 -36.57 4.01 10.51
C ILE A 331 -37.40 4.86 11.47
N PRO A 332 -38.68 4.52 11.75
CA PRO A 332 -39.49 5.29 12.69
C PRO A 332 -38.92 5.20 14.10
N THR A 333 -38.79 6.34 14.79
CA THR A 333 -38.44 6.41 16.21
C THR A 333 -39.71 6.51 17.02
N PHE A 334 -39.84 5.66 18.04
CA PHE A 334 -41.00 5.66 18.93
C PHE A 334 -40.60 6.26 20.27
N GLU A 335 -41.40 7.20 20.75
CA GLU A 335 -41.25 7.77 22.08
C GLU A 335 -42.55 7.61 22.86
N ARG A 336 -42.45 7.44 24.18
CA ARG A 336 -43.63 7.36 25.04
C ARG A 336 -44.09 8.77 25.36
N ASN A 337 -45.29 9.13 24.92
CA ASN A 337 -45.92 10.39 25.28
C ASN A 337 -46.25 10.38 26.79
N SER A 338 -45.69 11.34 27.54
CA SER A 338 -45.82 11.42 28.99
C SER A 338 -47.22 11.81 29.46
N SER A 339 -48.05 12.39 28.59
CA SER A 339 -49.44 12.78 28.91
C SER A 339 -50.46 11.68 28.58
N THR A 340 -50.25 10.90 27.52
CA THR A 340 -51.21 9.87 27.08
C THR A 340 -50.76 8.44 27.41
N GLY A 341 -49.49 8.24 27.81
CA GLY A 341 -48.92 6.93 28.12
C GLY A 341 -48.76 5.98 26.92
N ARG A 342 -49.08 6.45 25.70
CA ARG A 342 -48.99 5.66 24.46
C ARG A 342 -47.63 5.87 23.79
N MET A 343 -47.20 4.87 23.01
CA MET A 343 -46.04 5.01 22.12
C MET A 343 -46.49 5.74 20.86
N GLU A 344 -45.88 6.87 20.55
CA GLU A 344 -46.15 7.66 19.35
C GLU A 344 -44.88 7.71 18.47
N ILE A 345 -45.05 7.77 17.16
CA ILE A 345 -43.93 7.97 16.23
C ILE A 345 -43.52 9.43 16.32
N THR A 346 -42.33 9.71 16.87
CA THR A 346 -41.83 11.07 17.07
C THR A 346 -40.91 11.55 15.95
N GLY A 347 -40.46 10.65 15.07
CA GLY A 347 -39.60 11.00 13.95
C GLY A 347 -39.15 9.79 13.13
N TYR A 348 -38.28 10.07 12.17
CA TYR A 348 -37.63 9.05 11.34
C TYR A 348 -36.11 9.24 11.42
N LYS A 349 -35.39 8.13 11.56
CA LYS A 349 -33.93 8.08 11.52
C LYS A 349 -33.48 7.39 10.24
N ASP A 350 -32.78 8.14 9.41
CA ASP A 350 -32.24 7.62 8.16
C ASP A 350 -31.12 6.61 8.42
N ARG A 351 -31.15 5.53 7.65
CA ARG A 351 -30.17 4.45 7.70
C ARG A 351 -29.80 4.04 6.28
N ASP A 352 -28.55 4.28 5.91
CA ASP A 352 -28.05 3.87 4.61
C ASP A 352 -27.88 2.34 4.53
N VAL A 353 -28.42 1.75 3.46
CA VAL A 353 -28.31 0.34 3.10
C VAL A 353 -27.67 0.25 1.72
N GLY A 354 -26.59 -0.51 1.61
CA GLY A 354 -25.78 -0.61 0.40
C GLY A 354 -24.30 -0.69 0.72
N ILE A 355 -23.48 -0.35 -0.24
CA ILE A 355 -22.02 -0.41 -0.16
C ILE A 355 -21.48 1.00 0.03
N ARG A 356 -20.77 1.21 1.13
CA ARG A 356 -20.03 2.43 1.43
C ARG A 356 -18.54 2.12 1.34
N LEU A 357 -17.82 2.85 0.51
CA LEU A 357 -16.37 2.78 0.43
C LEU A 357 -15.80 4.14 0.82
N SER A 358 -15.09 4.18 1.95
CA SER A 358 -14.30 5.33 2.37
C SER A 358 -12.82 5.03 2.16
N VAL A 359 -12.11 5.96 1.53
CA VAL A 359 -10.72 5.74 1.13
C VAL A 359 -9.88 7.00 1.19
N THR A 360 -8.65 6.88 1.71
CA THR A 360 -7.66 7.97 1.70
C THR A 360 -6.34 7.43 1.13
N PRO A 361 -5.96 7.80 -0.10
CA PRO A 361 -4.69 7.38 -0.69
C PRO A 361 -3.55 8.32 -0.30
N GLN A 362 -2.35 7.74 -0.22
CA GLN A 362 -1.10 8.44 -0.02
C GLN A 362 -0.04 7.85 -0.97
N ILE A 363 0.43 8.66 -1.91
CA ILE A 363 1.47 8.27 -2.88
C ILE A 363 2.85 8.52 -2.26
N ASN A 364 3.73 7.52 -2.35
CA ASN A 364 5.12 7.66 -1.95
C ASN A 364 6.03 8.08 -3.13
N ALA A 365 7.28 8.41 -2.83
CA ALA A 365 8.27 8.81 -3.85
C ALA A 365 8.62 7.70 -4.87
N GLN A 366 8.26 6.45 -4.58
CA GLN A 366 8.52 5.27 -5.43
C GLN A 366 7.32 4.94 -6.33
N GLY A 367 6.22 5.69 -6.26
CA GLY A 367 5.00 5.45 -7.04
C GLY A 367 4.09 4.35 -6.49
N GLU A 368 4.35 3.86 -5.26
CA GLU A 368 3.41 2.99 -4.54
C GLU A 368 2.39 3.85 -3.78
N VAL A 369 1.17 3.33 -3.67
CA VAL A 369 0.07 4.00 -2.98
C VAL A 369 -0.23 3.25 -1.69
N VAL A 370 -0.07 3.93 -0.57
CA VAL A 370 -0.60 3.49 0.72
C VAL A 370 -2.02 3.99 0.82
N VAL A 371 -2.96 3.08 1.11
CA VAL A 371 -4.38 3.39 1.10
C VAL A 371 -4.99 2.99 2.42
N ASN A 372 -5.62 3.95 3.09
CA ASN A 372 -6.51 3.68 4.23
C ASN A 372 -7.90 3.37 3.66
N VAL A 373 -8.38 2.14 3.82
CA VAL A 373 -9.62 1.65 3.21
C VAL A 373 -10.56 1.17 4.30
N ARG A 374 -11.81 1.66 4.25
CA ARG A 374 -12.91 1.20 5.08
C ARG A 374 -14.11 0.84 4.19
N PRO A 375 -14.17 -0.38 3.65
CA PRO A 375 -15.35 -0.85 2.94
C PRO A 375 -16.38 -1.34 3.96
N GLN A 376 -17.62 -0.94 3.73
CA GLN A 376 -18.77 -1.33 4.53
C GLN A 376 -19.91 -1.75 3.60
N ILE A 377 -20.58 -2.85 3.93
CA ILE A 377 -21.74 -3.37 3.22
C ILE A 377 -22.85 -3.56 4.22
N THR A 378 -23.98 -2.91 3.97
CA THR A 378 -25.20 -3.04 4.76
C THR A 378 -26.30 -3.60 3.87
N ALA A 379 -26.96 -4.68 4.30
CA ALA A 379 -28.10 -5.28 3.60
C ALA A 379 -29.31 -5.38 4.54
N LEU A 380 -30.52 -5.17 4.01
CA LEU A 380 -31.77 -5.42 4.73
C LEU A 380 -32.09 -6.92 4.70
N LEU A 381 -32.13 -7.57 5.87
CA LEU A 381 -32.45 -9.00 6.01
C LEU A 381 -33.97 -9.27 6.09
N GLY A 382 -34.79 -8.24 6.27
CA GLY A 382 -36.24 -8.32 6.46
C GLY A 382 -36.71 -7.49 7.65
N TYR A 383 -37.94 -7.76 8.09
CA TYR A 383 -38.56 -7.06 9.22
C TYR A 383 -38.88 -8.05 10.34
N ASP A 384 -38.57 -7.69 11.57
CA ASP A 384 -38.96 -8.40 12.78
C ASP A 384 -40.21 -7.77 13.39
N THR A 385 -41.11 -8.57 13.95
CA THR A 385 -42.37 -8.10 14.55
C THR A 385 -42.17 -7.97 16.06
N LEU A 386 -42.05 -6.74 16.58
CA LEU A 386 -41.97 -6.50 18.03
C LEU A 386 -43.36 -6.54 18.69
N THR A 387 -44.41 -6.21 17.94
CA THR A 387 -45.82 -6.24 18.37
C THR A 387 -46.69 -6.41 17.12
N ALA A 388 -47.99 -6.73 17.27
CA ALA A 388 -48.88 -7.07 16.15
C ALA A 388 -48.85 -6.09 14.96
N ASP A 389 -48.60 -4.79 15.21
CA ASP A 389 -48.58 -3.74 14.18
C ASP A 389 -47.20 -3.09 13.96
N ILE A 390 -46.19 -3.41 14.79
CA ILE A 390 -44.87 -2.76 14.72
C ILE A 390 -43.84 -3.72 14.13
N LYS A 391 -43.43 -3.41 12.89
CA LYS A 391 -42.36 -4.09 12.16
C LYS A 391 -41.09 -3.25 12.19
N VAL A 392 -39.98 -3.82 12.66
CA VAL A 392 -38.66 -3.16 12.67
C VAL A 392 -37.74 -3.83 11.66
N PRO A 393 -37.02 -3.07 10.82
CA PRO A 393 -36.09 -3.66 9.86
C PRO A 393 -34.86 -4.23 10.58
N ARG A 394 -34.42 -5.42 10.16
CA ARG A 394 -33.19 -6.06 10.62
C ARG A 394 -32.13 -5.95 9.52
N PHE A 395 -30.95 -5.46 9.87
CA PHE A 395 -29.85 -5.27 8.91
C PHE A 395 -28.69 -6.23 9.17
N SER A 396 -28.01 -6.64 8.10
CA SER A 396 -26.69 -7.26 8.16
C SER A 396 -25.67 -6.22 7.77
N THR A 397 -24.69 -5.93 8.62
CA THR A 397 -23.56 -5.05 8.29
C THR A 397 -22.27 -5.86 8.29
N ARG A 398 -21.44 -5.66 7.29
CA ARG A 398 -20.08 -6.19 7.17
C ARG A 398 -19.16 -5.01 6.95
N GLU A 399 -18.11 -4.89 7.75
CA GLU A 399 -17.17 -3.77 7.68
C GLU A 399 -15.75 -4.31 7.88
N ALA A 400 -14.80 -3.71 7.17
CA ALA A 400 -13.38 -3.90 7.42
C ALA A 400 -12.72 -2.52 7.53
N GLN A 401 -11.64 -2.41 8.30
CA GLN A 401 -10.79 -1.22 8.30
C GLN A 401 -9.36 -1.69 8.22
N THR A 402 -8.67 -1.29 7.16
CA THR A 402 -7.30 -1.74 6.89
C THR A 402 -6.49 -0.63 6.25
N GLN A 403 -5.18 -0.73 6.37
CA GLN A 403 -4.23 0.07 5.64
C GLN A 403 -3.39 -0.86 4.79
N VAL A 404 -3.41 -0.67 3.47
CA VAL A 404 -2.72 -1.54 2.53
C VAL A 404 -1.78 -0.73 1.64
N ARG A 405 -0.71 -1.36 1.18
CA ARG A 405 0.22 -0.77 0.22
C ARG A 405 0.11 -1.51 -1.09
N VAL A 406 -0.11 -0.79 -2.18
CA VAL A 406 -0.33 -1.35 -3.51
C VAL A 406 0.38 -0.51 -4.56
N LYS A 407 0.89 -1.14 -5.61
CA LYS A 407 1.48 -0.41 -6.75
C LYS A 407 0.37 0.06 -7.69
N SER A 408 0.62 1.15 -8.41
CA SER A 408 -0.31 1.62 -9.45
C SER A 408 -0.61 0.50 -10.46
N GLY A 409 -1.90 0.28 -10.75
CA GLY A 409 -2.41 -0.75 -11.64
C GLY A 409 -2.55 -2.15 -11.05
N GLN A 410 -2.17 -2.38 -9.78
CA GLN A 410 -2.30 -3.68 -9.13
C GLN A 410 -3.59 -3.79 -8.32
N THR A 411 -4.14 -5.00 -8.28
CA THR A 411 -5.29 -5.36 -7.45
C THR A 411 -4.83 -6.08 -6.19
N ILE A 412 -5.34 -5.67 -5.03
CA ILE A 412 -5.11 -6.33 -3.75
C ILE A 412 -6.43 -6.83 -3.17
N ALA A 413 -6.40 -8.01 -2.55
CA ALA A 413 -7.50 -8.51 -1.72
C ALA A 413 -7.33 -7.96 -0.30
N ILE A 414 -8.28 -7.15 0.16
CA ILE A 414 -8.22 -6.46 1.46
C ILE A 414 -8.71 -7.36 2.60
N GLY A 415 -9.62 -8.29 2.31
CA GLY A 415 -10.13 -9.22 3.32
C GLY A 415 -11.19 -10.17 2.80
N GLY A 416 -11.41 -11.22 3.59
CA GLY A 416 -12.44 -12.23 3.43
C GLY A 416 -13.21 -12.44 4.74
N LEU A 417 -14.54 -12.35 4.75
CA LEU A 417 -15.36 -12.77 5.90
C LEU A 417 -16.02 -14.11 5.56
N ILE A 418 -15.57 -15.17 6.24
CA ILE A 418 -16.10 -16.53 6.09
C ILE A 418 -17.22 -16.72 7.11
N ARG A 419 -18.41 -17.08 6.64
CA ARG A 419 -19.52 -17.54 7.49
C ARG A 419 -19.87 -18.97 7.12
N GLU A 420 -19.90 -19.86 8.10
CA GLU A 420 -20.40 -21.22 7.94
C GLU A 420 -21.68 -21.38 8.76
N ASN A 421 -22.75 -21.86 8.11
CA ASN A 421 -24.00 -22.22 8.75
C ASN A 421 -24.23 -23.71 8.58
N VAL A 422 -24.22 -24.45 9.70
CA VAL A 422 -24.42 -25.90 9.73
C VAL A 422 -25.76 -26.19 10.39
N VAL A 423 -26.71 -26.71 9.61
CA VAL A 423 -28.02 -27.16 10.09
C VAL A 423 -28.04 -28.68 10.06
N ASP A 424 -27.99 -29.31 11.24
CA ASP A 424 -28.15 -30.75 11.42
C ASP A 424 -29.62 -31.06 11.78
N THR A 425 -30.42 -31.51 10.81
CA THR A 425 -31.81 -31.95 11.01
C THR A 425 -31.83 -33.47 11.19
N ARG A 426 -32.47 -33.95 12.26
CA ARG A 426 -32.65 -35.38 12.52
C ARG A 426 -34.11 -35.72 12.74
N THR A 427 -34.69 -36.47 11.81
CA THR A 427 -36.06 -36.97 11.90
C THR A 427 -36.00 -38.43 12.34
N LYS A 428 -36.67 -38.79 13.43
CA LYS A 428 -36.71 -40.18 13.93
C LYS A 428 -38.13 -40.61 14.25
N VAL A 429 -38.44 -41.89 14.05
CA VAL A 429 -39.69 -42.49 14.53
C VAL A 429 -39.60 -42.64 16.06
N PRO A 430 -40.61 -42.20 16.84
CA PRO A 430 -40.63 -42.40 18.30
C PRO A 430 -40.42 -43.87 18.67
N ILE A 431 -39.67 -44.14 19.76
CA ILE A 431 -39.32 -45.48 20.27
C ILE A 431 -38.37 -46.28 19.36
N LEU A 432 -38.72 -46.49 18.09
CA LEU A 432 -37.94 -47.31 17.15
C LEU A 432 -36.62 -46.66 16.72
N GLY A 433 -36.55 -45.32 16.68
CA GLY A 433 -35.34 -44.58 16.31
C GLY A 433 -34.24 -44.56 17.39
N ASP A 434 -34.55 -44.96 18.62
CA ASP A 434 -33.63 -44.94 19.77
C ASP A 434 -33.01 -46.32 20.09
N ILE A 435 -33.39 -47.37 19.36
CA ILE A 435 -32.82 -48.72 19.50
C ILE A 435 -31.32 -48.69 19.08
N PRO A 436 -30.38 -49.16 19.93
CA PRO A 436 -28.97 -49.29 19.56
C PRO A 436 -28.81 -50.13 18.30
N LEU A 437 -27.86 -49.77 17.41
CA LEU A 437 -27.54 -50.44 16.14
C LEU A 437 -28.64 -50.40 15.05
N LEU A 438 -29.90 -50.72 15.37
CA LEU A 438 -30.99 -50.84 14.39
C LEU A 438 -31.75 -49.53 14.16
N GLY A 439 -31.96 -48.73 15.20
CA GLY A 439 -32.75 -47.50 15.13
C GLY A 439 -32.07 -46.37 14.34
N ARG A 440 -30.72 -46.33 14.36
CA ARG A 440 -29.93 -45.28 13.69
C ARG A 440 -29.86 -45.43 12.17
N GLY A 441 -30.00 -46.64 11.63
CA GLY A 441 -29.86 -46.93 10.20
C GLY A 441 -31.18 -47.09 9.43
N LEU A 442 -32.25 -47.57 10.08
CA LEU A 442 -33.52 -47.90 9.43
C LEU A 442 -34.69 -46.98 9.82
N PHE A 443 -34.65 -46.36 11.01
CA PHE A 443 -35.79 -45.60 11.57
C PHE A 443 -35.44 -44.15 11.97
N SER A 444 -34.28 -43.65 11.53
CA SER A 444 -33.92 -42.24 11.64
C SER A 444 -33.27 -41.73 10.36
N HIS A 445 -33.71 -40.56 9.89
CA HIS A 445 -33.14 -39.83 8.78
C HIS A 445 -32.32 -38.64 9.32
N LYS A 446 -31.09 -38.49 8.84
CA LYS A 446 -30.24 -37.35 9.17
C LYS A 446 -29.98 -36.56 7.89
N GLU A 447 -30.34 -35.29 7.93
CA GLU A 447 -30.06 -34.31 6.89
C GLU A 447 -29.10 -33.28 7.47
N LYS A 448 -27.93 -33.13 6.87
CA LYS A 448 -26.94 -32.13 7.26
C LYS A 448 -26.78 -31.14 6.12
N THR A 449 -27.28 -29.92 6.33
CA THR A 449 -27.11 -28.81 5.39
C THR A 449 -25.94 -27.94 5.86
N VAL A 450 -24.91 -27.75 5.03
CA VAL A 450 -23.82 -26.81 5.27
C VAL A 450 -23.86 -25.73 4.20
N GLN A 451 -24.05 -24.49 4.64
CA GLN A 451 -23.97 -23.31 3.77
C GLN A 451 -22.77 -22.48 4.18
N LYS A 452 -21.85 -22.26 3.25
CA LYS A 452 -20.69 -21.40 3.47
C LYS A 452 -20.79 -20.15 2.59
N THR A 453 -20.66 -18.98 3.19
CA THR A 453 -20.68 -17.69 2.48
C THR A 453 -19.38 -16.95 2.75
N ASP A 454 -18.61 -16.71 1.69
CA ASP A 454 -17.34 -15.99 1.73
C ASP A 454 -17.51 -14.64 1.00
N LEU A 455 -17.29 -13.54 1.71
CA LEU A 455 -17.29 -12.20 1.11
C LEU A 455 -15.85 -11.73 0.91
N LEU A 456 -15.45 -11.47 -0.34
CA LEU A 456 -14.12 -10.97 -0.71
C LEU A 456 -14.20 -9.53 -1.20
N PHE A 457 -13.31 -8.68 -0.67
CA PHE A 457 -13.15 -7.30 -1.14
C PHE A 457 -11.82 -7.14 -1.88
N PHE A 458 -11.89 -6.79 -3.15
CA PHE A 458 -10.73 -6.44 -3.98
C PHE A 458 -10.67 -4.95 -4.20
N MET A 459 -9.46 -4.41 -4.29
CA MET A 459 -9.24 -3.01 -4.63
C MET A 459 -8.11 -2.88 -5.64
N THR A 460 -8.35 -2.09 -6.68
CA THR A 460 -7.36 -1.71 -7.69
C THR A 460 -7.15 -0.21 -7.61
N VAL A 461 -5.90 0.23 -7.68
CA VAL A 461 -5.52 1.64 -7.54
C VAL A 461 -4.75 2.07 -8.75
N HIS A 462 -5.14 3.18 -9.37
CA HIS A 462 -4.46 3.79 -10.50
C HIS A 462 -4.08 5.23 -10.17
N VAL A 463 -2.79 5.54 -10.22
CA VAL A 463 -2.30 6.93 -10.11
C VAL A 463 -2.42 7.58 -11.48
N MET A 464 -3.11 8.72 -11.56
CA MET A 464 -3.18 9.55 -12.76
C MET A 464 -2.14 10.65 -12.64
N SER A 465 -1.14 10.61 -13.53
CA SER A 465 -0.02 11.56 -13.55
C SER A 465 0.04 12.40 -14.83
N ASN A 466 -0.69 12.02 -15.88
CA ASN A 466 -0.69 12.72 -17.17
C ASN A 466 -2.00 13.49 -17.37
N ASP A 467 -1.90 14.73 -17.88
CA ASP A 467 -3.05 15.57 -18.21
C ASP A 467 -4.04 14.88 -19.17
N THR A 468 -3.52 14.02 -20.07
CA THR A 468 -4.34 13.22 -20.99
C THR A 468 -5.22 12.21 -20.25
N GLU A 469 -4.70 11.53 -19.23
CA GLU A 469 -5.45 10.56 -18.42
C GLU A 469 -6.49 11.25 -17.55
N ILE A 470 -6.14 12.42 -17.01
CA ILE A 470 -7.04 13.26 -16.22
C ILE A 470 -8.21 13.75 -17.09
N SER A 471 -7.96 14.14 -18.34
CA SER A 471 -9.00 14.61 -19.26
C SER A 471 -10.01 13.52 -19.67
N GLN A 472 -9.61 12.24 -19.65
CA GLN A 472 -10.47 11.11 -19.99
C GLN A 472 -11.25 10.55 -18.79
N GLY A 473 -10.90 10.97 -17.56
CA GLY A 473 -11.56 10.55 -16.32
C GLY A 473 -11.45 9.07 -15.98
N HIS A 474 -10.75 8.28 -16.81
CA HIS A 474 -10.52 6.85 -16.67
C HIS A 474 -9.12 6.51 -17.18
N PRO A 475 -8.41 5.54 -16.56
CA PRO A 475 -7.13 5.10 -17.07
C PRO A 475 -7.32 4.47 -18.46
N THR A 476 -6.66 5.04 -19.47
CA THR A 476 -6.71 4.51 -20.84
C THR A 476 -6.08 3.11 -20.88
N GLN A 477 -6.81 2.09 -21.33
CA GLN A 477 -6.35 0.68 -21.39
C GLN A 477 -5.17 0.42 -22.36
N GLN A 478 -4.46 1.45 -22.83
CA GLN A 478 -3.46 1.32 -23.90
C GLN A 478 -2.11 0.76 -23.44
N ALA A 479 -1.82 0.66 -22.14
CA ALA A 479 -0.55 0.12 -21.66
C ALA A 479 -0.42 -1.42 -21.75
N ALA A 480 -1.52 -2.16 -21.93
CA ALA A 480 -1.50 -3.63 -21.93
C ALA A 480 -1.24 -4.27 -23.32
N LYS A 481 -1.14 -3.47 -24.39
CA LYS A 481 -0.88 -3.97 -25.77
C LYS A 481 0.56 -3.80 -26.25
N ALA A 482 1.46 -3.31 -25.41
CA ALA A 482 2.86 -3.13 -25.74
C ALA A 482 3.76 -3.93 -24.79
N LYS A 483 3.66 -5.26 -24.83
CA LYS A 483 4.79 -6.16 -24.59
C LYS A 483 4.50 -7.58 -25.04
#